data_AF-A0A6I3DFC8-F1
#
_entry.id   AF-A0A6I3DFC8-F1
#
_cell.length_a   1.000
_cell.length_b   1.000
_cell.length_c   1.000
_cell.angle_alpha   90.00
_cell.angle_beta   90.00
_cell.angle_gamma   90.00
#
_symmetry.space_group_name_H-M   'P 1'
#
loop_
_entity.id
_entity.type
_entity.pdbx_description
1 polymer ?
#
loop_
_entity_poly.entity_id
_entity_poly.type
_entity_poly.pdbx_seq_one_letter_code
_entity_poly.pdbx_strand_id
1 'polypeptide(L)'
;MPSLAKTAAHVTMLQRSPTYLVSRPDVDRIANRLNKFLPAMLAYRITRWKNTNMQRFFYRRSRKKPEDVKKFLIDSVRKQLGEDFDVERHFTPSYNPWDQRVCLVTNGDLFSDMRKGRASVVTDTVANFNETGIETGSGEQLDCDIIITATGLSMVTLGEVEFTLDGAPIDFADTWSYKGLAYSGVPNLSSSFGYVNASWTLRTDLICEYVCRLLNHMESIGAVECTPRLRPEDAGMPERAWVEGFTPGYMQRHMDRMPHQGDRAPWINPQDYAHDRKLFRKSHVDDGVMRFR
;
A
#
# COMPACT_ATOMS: atom_id res chain seq x y z
N MET A 1 -14.32 -9.60 9.47
CA MET A 1 -15.75 -9.61 9.81
C MET A 1 -16.52 -10.75 9.14
N PRO A 2 -16.52 -10.95 7.80
CA PRO A 2 -17.39 -11.96 7.17
C PRO A 2 -17.19 -13.39 7.70
N SER A 3 -15.95 -13.77 8.01
CA SER A 3 -15.66 -15.09 8.62
C SER A 3 -16.30 -15.27 10.00
N LEU A 4 -16.39 -14.21 10.81
CA LEU A 4 -16.99 -14.24 12.15
C LEU A 4 -18.52 -14.26 12.08
N ALA A 5 -19.11 -13.55 11.12
CA ALA A 5 -20.56 -13.50 10.89
C ALA A 5 -21.17 -14.85 10.46
N LYS A 6 -20.34 -15.86 10.17
CA LYS A 6 -20.78 -17.22 9.88
C LYS A 6 -21.10 -18.03 11.13
N THR A 7 -20.49 -17.70 12.26
CA THR A 7 -20.57 -18.50 13.50
C THR A 7 -21.10 -17.72 14.69
N ALA A 8 -20.92 -16.40 14.72
CA ALA A 8 -21.49 -15.55 15.76
C ALA A 8 -23.00 -15.34 15.51
N ALA A 9 -23.75 -15.13 16.59
CA ALA A 9 -25.17 -14.75 16.50
C ALA A 9 -25.34 -13.41 15.75
N HIS A 10 -24.45 -12.45 16.03
CA HIS A 10 -24.37 -11.16 15.34
C HIS A 10 -22.94 -10.60 15.46
N VAL A 11 -22.49 -9.82 14.47
CA VAL A 11 -21.20 -9.10 14.53
C VAL A 11 -21.40 -7.62 14.25
N THR A 12 -21.02 -6.77 15.19
CA THR A 12 -20.99 -5.31 15.01
C THR A 12 -19.58 -4.85 14.66
N MET A 13 -19.40 -4.16 13.53
CA MET A 13 -18.15 -3.48 13.19
C MET A 13 -18.23 -2.02 13.64
N LEU A 14 -17.63 -1.71 14.79
CA LEU A 14 -17.44 -0.34 15.26
C LEU A 14 -16.21 0.27 14.57
N GLN A 15 -16.38 1.41 13.91
CA GLN A 15 -15.31 2.14 13.23
C GLN A 15 -15.37 3.63 13.55
N ARG A 16 -14.21 4.28 13.72
CA ARG A 16 -14.14 5.74 13.94
C ARG A 16 -14.43 6.54 12.67
N SER A 17 -13.88 6.06 11.56
CA SER A 17 -13.99 6.71 10.26
C SER A 17 -14.21 5.64 9.19
N PRO A 18 -15.15 5.84 8.27
CA PRO A 18 -15.40 4.87 7.21
C PRO A 18 -14.25 4.79 6.21
N THR A 19 -14.22 3.70 5.44
CA THR A 19 -13.27 3.48 4.35
C THR A 19 -13.99 3.12 3.05
N TYR A 20 -13.37 3.43 1.91
CA TYR A 20 -13.90 3.01 0.62
C TYR A 20 -13.80 1.50 0.47
N LEU A 21 -14.92 0.87 0.10
CA LEU A 21 -15.02 -0.55 -0.19
C LEU A 21 -15.31 -0.76 -1.67
N VAL A 22 -14.72 -1.80 -2.24
CA VAL A 22 -15.06 -2.28 -3.58
C VAL A 22 -15.20 -3.79 -3.56
N SER A 23 -16.30 -4.30 -4.12
CA SER A 23 -16.49 -5.73 -4.27
C SER A 23 -15.82 -6.25 -5.55
N ARG A 24 -15.04 -7.32 -5.42
CA ARG A 24 -14.49 -8.05 -6.58
C ARG A 24 -14.65 -9.56 -6.38
N PRO A 25 -14.83 -10.31 -7.49
CA PRO A 25 -14.81 -11.75 -7.42
C PRO A 25 -13.41 -12.25 -7.03
N ASP A 26 -13.36 -13.35 -6.28
CA ASP A 26 -12.15 -14.11 -5.99
C ASP A 26 -11.56 -14.80 -7.24
N VAL A 27 -12.42 -15.13 -8.22
CA VAL A 27 -12.05 -15.80 -9.46
C VAL A 27 -12.02 -14.83 -10.65
N ASP A 28 -10.86 -14.68 -11.30
CA ASP A 28 -10.75 -13.96 -12.58
C ASP A 28 -11.21 -14.86 -13.74
N ARG A 29 -12.51 -14.78 -14.07
CA ARG A 29 -13.12 -15.53 -15.17
C ARG A 29 -12.47 -15.25 -16.53
N ILE A 30 -11.90 -14.05 -16.73
CA ILE A 30 -11.20 -13.70 -17.97
C ILE A 30 -9.86 -14.43 -18.00
N ALA A 31 -9.10 -14.42 -16.91
CA ALA A 31 -7.84 -15.15 -16.80
C ALA A 31 -8.05 -16.65 -17.03
N ASN A 32 -9.07 -17.25 -16.41
CA ASN A 32 -9.39 -18.67 -16.59
C ASN A 32 -9.78 -19.01 -18.02
N ARG A 33 -10.52 -18.11 -18.69
CA ARG A 33 -10.85 -18.28 -20.11
C ARG A 33 -9.60 -18.17 -21.00
N LEU A 34 -8.71 -17.22 -20.72
CA LEU A 34 -7.45 -17.07 -21.46
C LEU A 34 -6.56 -18.32 -21.29
N ASN A 35 -6.43 -18.84 -20.05
CA ASN A 35 -5.68 -20.07 -19.78
C ASN A 35 -6.25 -21.30 -20.49
N LYS A 36 -7.56 -21.32 -20.78
CA LYS A 36 -8.20 -22.42 -21.52
C LYS A 36 -7.86 -22.41 -23.01
N PHE A 37 -7.62 -21.24 -23.61
CA PHE A 37 -7.50 -21.10 -25.07
C PHE A 37 -6.11 -20.67 -25.55
N LEU A 38 -5.24 -20.17 -24.67
CA LEU A 38 -3.91 -19.68 -25.02
C LEU A 38 -2.81 -20.45 -24.28
N PRO A 39 -1.58 -20.49 -24.82
CA PRO A 39 -0.43 -21.00 -24.08
C PRO A 39 -0.26 -20.26 -22.75
N ALA A 40 0.13 -20.99 -21.70
CA ALA A 40 0.15 -20.50 -20.32
C ALA A 40 0.91 -19.16 -20.15
N MET A 41 2.09 -19.04 -20.77
CA MET A 41 2.87 -17.80 -20.70
C MET A 41 2.21 -16.61 -21.40
N LEU A 42 1.47 -16.84 -22.49
CA LEU A 42 0.76 -15.78 -23.20
C LEU A 42 -0.49 -15.34 -22.39
N ALA A 43 -1.26 -16.31 -21.89
CA ALA A 43 -2.40 -16.06 -21.01
C ALA A 43 -1.98 -15.27 -19.75
N TYR A 44 -0.88 -15.67 -19.12
CA TYR A 44 -0.28 -14.97 -17.99
C TYR A 44 0.12 -13.53 -18.34
N ARG A 45 0.84 -13.32 -19.45
CA ARG A 45 1.27 -11.98 -19.89
C ARG A 45 0.08 -11.06 -20.13
N ILE A 46 -0.97 -11.55 -20.81
CA ILE A 46 -2.19 -10.77 -21.08
C ILE A 46 -2.92 -10.45 -19.76
N THR A 47 -3.06 -11.43 -18.87
CA THR A 47 -3.74 -11.24 -17.58
C THR A 47 -3.00 -10.25 -16.69
N ARG A 48 -1.68 -10.38 -16.56
CA ARG A 48 -0.84 -9.42 -15.80
C ARG A 48 -0.94 -8.04 -16.41
N TRP A 49 -0.86 -7.91 -17.74
CA TRP A 49 -1.02 -6.63 -18.42
C TRP A 49 -2.39 -6.00 -18.16
N LYS A 50 -3.49 -6.74 -18.31
CA LYS A 50 -4.86 -6.27 -18.03
C LYS A 50 -4.97 -5.77 -16.59
N ASN A 51 -4.57 -6.58 -15.61
CA ASN A 51 -4.77 -6.28 -14.20
C ASN A 51 -3.92 -5.09 -13.75
N THR A 52 -2.64 -5.03 -14.15
CA THR A 52 -1.76 -3.90 -13.84
C THR A 52 -2.26 -2.60 -14.49
N ASN A 53 -2.73 -2.64 -15.75
CA ASN A 53 -3.27 -1.45 -16.41
C ASN A 53 -4.61 -1.00 -15.84
N MET A 54 -5.50 -1.94 -15.48
CA MET A 54 -6.78 -1.63 -14.85
C MET A 54 -6.57 -0.94 -13.49
N GLN A 55 -5.66 -1.46 -12.66
CA GLN A 55 -5.31 -0.84 -11.39
C GLN A 55 -4.70 0.55 -11.58
N ARG A 56 -3.77 0.70 -12.53
CA ARG A 56 -3.18 1.99 -12.89
C ARG A 56 -4.22 2.99 -13.38
N PHE A 57 -5.16 2.55 -14.22
CA PHE A 57 -6.26 3.38 -14.72
C PHE A 57 -7.13 3.87 -13.56
N PHE A 58 -7.54 2.96 -12.66
CA PHE A 58 -8.36 3.29 -11.51
C PHE A 58 -7.66 4.29 -10.57
N TYR A 59 -6.39 4.06 -10.25
CA TYR A 59 -5.58 5.01 -9.47
C TYR A 59 -5.49 6.38 -10.16
N ARG A 60 -5.11 6.43 -11.45
CA ARG A 60 -5.03 7.71 -12.19
C ARG A 60 -6.36 8.44 -12.26
N ARG A 61 -7.48 7.70 -12.38
CA ARG A 61 -8.83 8.28 -12.38
C ARG A 61 -9.13 8.91 -11.03
N SER A 62 -8.80 8.22 -9.93
CA SER A 62 -9.00 8.74 -8.56
C SER A 62 -8.21 10.03 -8.30
N ARG A 63 -6.99 10.15 -8.83
CA ARG A 63 -6.20 11.39 -8.72
C ARG A 63 -6.72 12.52 -9.60
N LYS A 64 -7.29 12.23 -10.77
CA LYS A 64 -7.72 13.26 -11.75
C LYS A 64 -9.15 13.74 -11.58
N LYS A 65 -10.09 12.85 -11.22
CA LYS A 65 -11.48 13.19 -10.91
C LYS A 65 -11.93 12.36 -9.71
N PRO A 66 -11.51 12.73 -8.49
CA PRO A 66 -11.79 11.97 -7.27
C PRO A 66 -13.30 11.82 -7.03
N GLU A 67 -14.09 12.87 -7.28
CA GLU A 67 -15.55 12.86 -7.08
C GLU A 67 -16.26 11.78 -7.91
N ASP A 68 -15.87 11.59 -9.17
CA ASP A 68 -16.45 10.54 -10.03
C ASP A 68 -16.17 9.14 -9.46
N VAL A 69 -14.96 8.92 -8.93
CA VAL A 69 -14.56 7.63 -8.36
C VAL A 69 -15.22 7.42 -7.00
N LYS A 70 -15.32 8.47 -6.18
CA LYS A 70 -16.06 8.47 -4.91
C LYS A 70 -17.50 8.07 -5.17
N LYS A 71 -18.21 8.78 -6.05
CA LYS A 71 -19.59 8.46 -6.43
C LYS A 71 -19.74 7.02 -6.90
N PHE A 72 -18.87 6.56 -7.80
CA PHE A 72 -18.89 5.17 -8.27
C PHE A 72 -18.77 4.14 -7.14
N LEU A 73 -17.86 4.35 -6.19
CA LEU A 73 -17.64 3.43 -5.06
C LEU A 73 -18.84 3.43 -4.10
N ILE A 74 -19.34 4.62 -3.73
CA ILE A 74 -20.50 4.76 -2.83
C ILE A 74 -21.78 4.20 -3.48
N ASP A 75 -22.03 4.50 -4.76
CA ASP A 75 -23.18 3.96 -5.49
C ASP A 75 -23.09 2.42 -5.60
N SER A 76 -21.88 1.87 -5.71
CA SER A 76 -21.68 0.41 -5.72
C SER A 76 -22.02 -0.24 -4.38
N VAL A 77 -21.70 0.42 -3.27
CA VAL A 77 -22.10 -0.03 -1.92
C VAL A 77 -23.60 0.09 -1.73
N ARG A 78 -24.21 1.21 -2.15
CA ARG A 78 -25.67 1.42 -2.08
C ARG A 78 -26.43 0.35 -2.85
N LYS A 79 -25.98 0.00 -4.06
CA LYS A 79 -26.56 -1.11 -4.84
C LYS A 79 -26.45 -2.46 -4.14
N GLN A 80 -25.42 -2.66 -3.32
CA GLN A 80 -25.26 -3.90 -2.57
C GLN A 80 -26.16 -3.93 -1.34
N LEU A 81 -26.30 -2.84 -0.58
CA LEU A 81 -27.01 -2.82 0.70
C LEU A 81 -28.51 -2.51 0.58
N GLY A 82 -28.93 -1.81 -0.48
CA GLY A 82 -30.29 -1.29 -0.62
C GLY A 82 -30.36 0.21 -0.33
N GLU A 83 -31.49 0.83 -0.65
CA GLU A 83 -31.69 2.28 -0.50
C GLU A 83 -31.94 2.72 0.95
N ASP A 84 -32.48 1.82 1.80
CA ASP A 84 -32.80 2.12 3.19
C ASP A 84 -31.58 2.13 4.13
N PHE A 85 -30.41 1.68 3.65
CA PHE A 85 -29.20 1.64 4.46
C PHE A 85 -28.52 3.02 4.47
N ASP A 86 -28.09 3.49 5.65
CA ASP A 86 -27.34 4.75 5.80
C ASP A 86 -25.88 4.59 5.31
N VAL A 87 -25.73 4.53 3.99
CA VAL A 87 -24.45 4.39 3.31
C VAL A 87 -23.57 5.62 3.53
N GLU A 88 -24.18 6.80 3.61
CA GLU A 88 -23.43 8.05 3.76
C GLU A 88 -22.72 8.10 5.11
N ARG A 89 -23.40 7.72 6.21
CA ARG A 89 -22.76 7.65 7.53
C ARG A 89 -21.70 6.56 7.63
N HIS A 90 -21.96 5.38 7.06
CA HIS A 90 -21.16 4.19 7.34
C HIS A 90 -20.11 3.83 6.29
N PHE A 91 -20.17 4.41 5.10
CA PHE A 91 -19.28 4.03 3.99
C PHE A 91 -18.75 5.20 3.17
N THR A 92 -19.06 6.46 3.52
CA THR A 92 -18.51 7.65 2.84
C THR A 92 -17.37 8.28 3.65
N PRO A 93 -16.09 8.07 3.27
CA PRO A 93 -14.94 8.68 3.94
C PRO A 93 -14.81 10.18 3.64
N SER A 94 -14.13 10.88 4.55
CA SER A 94 -13.79 12.31 4.41
C SER A 94 -12.61 12.59 3.47
N TYR A 95 -11.89 11.55 3.03
CA TYR A 95 -10.74 11.65 2.12
C TYR A 95 -11.10 11.15 0.71
N ASN A 96 -10.25 11.44 -0.29
CA ASN A 96 -10.50 10.98 -1.66
C ASN A 96 -10.05 9.52 -1.86
N PRO A 97 -10.66 8.78 -2.79
CA PRO A 97 -10.20 7.43 -3.10
C PRO A 97 -8.70 7.41 -3.40
N TRP A 98 -7.97 6.45 -2.82
CA TRP A 98 -6.51 6.31 -2.87
C TRP A 98 -5.66 7.34 -2.12
N ASP A 99 -6.23 8.36 -1.46
CA ASP A 99 -5.49 9.05 -0.38
C ASP A 99 -5.17 8.07 0.75
N GLN A 100 -6.05 7.08 0.97
CA GLN A 100 -5.80 5.86 1.73
C GLN A 100 -6.18 4.64 0.90
N ARG A 101 -5.73 3.44 1.29
CA ARG A 101 -6.02 2.21 0.55
C ARG A 101 -7.52 1.96 0.47
N VAL A 102 -7.98 1.59 -0.72
CA VAL A 102 -9.35 1.10 -0.94
C VAL A 102 -9.41 -0.36 -0.50
N CYS A 103 -10.38 -0.69 0.34
CA CYS A 103 -10.55 -2.04 0.88
C CYS A 103 -11.34 -2.92 -0.10
N LEU A 104 -10.85 -4.14 -0.32
CA LEU A 104 -11.47 -5.12 -1.20
C LEU A 104 -12.40 -6.03 -0.40
N VAL A 105 -13.66 -6.08 -0.79
CA VAL A 105 -14.63 -7.06 -0.29
C VAL A 105 -14.70 -8.21 -1.27
N THR A 106 -14.47 -9.43 -0.80
CA THR A 106 -14.47 -10.61 -1.68
C THR A 106 -15.89 -11.07 -1.91
N ASN A 107 -16.30 -11.22 -3.17
CA ASN A 107 -17.65 -11.70 -3.55
C ASN A 107 -18.84 -10.90 -2.95
N GLY A 108 -18.60 -9.71 -2.38
CA GLY A 108 -19.62 -8.95 -1.67
C GLY A 108 -20.13 -9.62 -0.40
N ASP A 109 -19.36 -10.53 0.19
CA ASP A 109 -19.74 -11.33 1.36
C ASP A 109 -20.18 -10.47 2.56
N LEU A 110 -19.40 -9.42 2.87
CA LEU A 110 -19.73 -8.41 3.87
C LEU A 110 -21.14 -7.85 3.69
N PHE A 111 -21.45 -7.37 2.48
CA PHE A 111 -22.75 -6.78 2.21
C PHE A 111 -23.86 -7.83 2.22
N SER A 112 -23.57 -9.08 1.85
CA SER A 112 -24.53 -10.18 1.97
C SER A 112 -24.84 -10.49 3.43
N ASP A 113 -23.85 -10.44 4.32
CA ASP A 113 -24.05 -10.73 5.75
C ASP A 113 -24.86 -9.63 6.42
N MET A 114 -24.62 -8.37 6.05
CA MET A 114 -25.41 -7.23 6.52
C MET A 114 -26.87 -7.31 6.09
N ARG A 115 -27.14 -7.61 4.80
CA ARG A 115 -28.53 -7.79 4.31
C ARG A 115 -29.27 -8.95 4.98
N LYS A 116 -28.55 -9.97 5.47
CA LYS A 116 -29.12 -11.09 6.22
C LYS A 116 -29.31 -10.78 7.71
N GLY A 117 -28.97 -9.58 8.16
CA GLY A 117 -29.04 -9.18 9.56
C GLY A 117 -27.99 -9.85 10.46
N ARG A 118 -26.94 -10.45 9.88
CA ARG A 118 -25.87 -11.12 10.66
C ARG A 118 -24.75 -10.18 11.09
N ALA A 119 -24.68 -9.02 10.46
CA ALA A 119 -23.69 -8.01 10.79
C ALA A 119 -24.25 -6.60 10.64
N SER A 120 -23.72 -5.69 11.45
CA SER A 120 -23.98 -4.26 11.36
C SER A 120 -22.66 -3.49 11.37
N VAL A 121 -22.74 -2.21 11.04
CA VAL A 121 -21.61 -1.27 11.14
C VAL A 121 -22.09 -0.06 11.93
N VAL A 122 -21.25 0.38 12.85
CA VAL A 122 -21.47 1.60 13.64
C VAL A 122 -20.28 2.50 13.39
N THR A 123 -20.54 3.72 12.90
CA THR A 123 -19.51 4.74 12.74
C THR A 123 -19.57 5.67 13.93
N ASP A 124 -18.64 5.49 14.87
CA ASP A 124 -18.52 6.27 16.09
C ASP A 124 -17.15 6.07 16.78
N THR A 125 -16.91 6.83 17.83
CA THR A 125 -15.81 6.67 18.77
C THR A 125 -16.21 5.77 19.95
N VAL A 126 -15.23 5.24 20.66
CA VAL A 126 -15.44 4.52 21.93
C VAL A 126 -15.35 5.54 23.06
N ALA A 127 -16.37 5.63 23.91
CA ALA A 127 -16.34 6.43 25.13
C ALA A 127 -15.76 5.62 26.29
N ASN A 128 -16.31 4.43 26.54
CA ASN A 128 -15.83 3.51 27.57
C ASN A 128 -16.12 2.04 27.21
N PHE A 129 -15.47 1.15 27.96
CA PHE A 129 -15.85 -0.25 28.06
C PHE A 129 -16.56 -0.45 29.38
N ASN A 130 -17.63 -1.23 29.39
CA ASN A 130 -18.40 -1.54 30.59
C ASN A 130 -18.64 -3.06 30.69
N GLU A 131 -19.39 -3.48 31.72
CA GLU A 131 -19.61 -4.89 32.01
C GLU A 131 -20.34 -5.65 30.89
N THR A 132 -21.11 -4.96 30.05
CA THR A 132 -21.91 -5.58 28.99
C THR A 132 -21.39 -5.31 27.57
N GLY A 133 -20.44 -4.39 27.40
CA GLY A 133 -19.85 -4.10 26.09
C GLY A 133 -19.19 -2.73 25.97
N ILE A 134 -19.60 -1.95 24.97
CA ILE A 134 -19.00 -0.67 24.59
C ILE A 134 -20.05 0.43 24.59
N GLU A 135 -19.80 1.52 25.30
CA GLU A 135 -20.53 2.79 25.10
C GLU A 135 -19.80 3.62 24.04
N THR A 136 -20.53 4.05 23.02
CA THR A 136 -19.98 4.91 21.97
C THR A 136 -19.91 6.38 22.42
N GLY A 137 -19.14 7.20 21.69
CA GLY A 137 -19.05 8.64 21.95
C GLY A 137 -20.36 9.39 21.77
N SER A 138 -21.33 8.83 21.03
CA SER A 138 -22.69 9.39 20.93
C SER A 138 -23.65 8.88 22.02
N GLY A 139 -23.20 8.00 22.91
CA GLY A 139 -24.01 7.41 23.99
C GLY A 139 -24.79 6.15 23.59
N GLU A 140 -24.51 5.55 22.43
CA GLU A 140 -25.09 4.26 22.04
C GLU A 140 -24.41 3.13 22.80
N GLN A 141 -25.18 2.25 23.42
CA GLN A 141 -24.66 1.03 24.05
C GLN A 141 -24.61 -0.10 23.02
N LEU A 142 -23.43 -0.71 22.87
CA LEU A 142 -23.19 -1.89 22.03
C LEU A 142 -22.91 -3.09 22.93
N ASP A 143 -23.95 -3.83 23.28
CA ASP A 143 -23.81 -5.07 24.05
C ASP A 143 -23.11 -6.15 23.24
N CYS A 144 -22.12 -6.80 23.86
CA CYS A 144 -21.35 -7.86 23.21
C CYS A 144 -20.67 -8.78 24.22
N ASP A 145 -20.57 -10.07 23.87
CA ASP A 145 -19.87 -11.06 24.68
C ASP A 145 -18.35 -11.05 24.45
N ILE A 146 -17.91 -10.58 23.27
CA ILE A 146 -16.52 -10.64 22.82
C ILE A 146 -16.16 -9.37 22.06
N ILE A 147 -15.03 -8.77 22.43
CA ILE A 147 -14.47 -7.59 21.77
C ILE A 147 -13.19 -7.98 21.03
N ILE A 148 -13.12 -7.66 19.74
CA ILE A 148 -11.94 -7.95 18.90
C ILE A 148 -11.33 -6.63 18.42
N THR A 149 -10.11 -6.34 18.87
CA THR A 149 -9.38 -5.11 18.52
C THR A 149 -8.66 -5.26 17.18
N ALA A 150 -9.24 -4.74 16.09
CA ALA A 150 -8.63 -4.70 14.76
C ALA A 150 -7.89 -3.37 14.51
N THR A 151 -6.87 -3.06 15.32
CA THR A 151 -6.27 -1.71 15.51
C THR A 151 -5.30 -1.24 14.42
N GLY A 152 -5.17 -1.96 13.30
CA GLY A 152 -4.38 -1.54 12.14
C GLY A 152 -2.90 -1.88 12.26
N LEU A 153 -2.02 -0.99 11.76
CA LEU A 153 -0.58 -1.24 11.60
C LEU A 153 0.26 -0.10 12.19
N SER A 154 1.47 -0.44 12.64
CA SER A 154 2.57 0.50 12.88
C SER A 154 3.64 0.28 11.80
N MET A 155 4.14 1.35 11.20
CA MET A 155 5.23 1.24 10.24
C MET A 155 6.56 1.11 10.98
N VAL A 156 7.49 0.38 10.37
CA VAL A 156 8.86 0.22 10.86
C VAL A 156 9.80 0.27 9.66
N THR A 157 10.91 0.98 9.81
CA THR A 157 11.96 1.01 8.78
C THR A 157 12.73 -0.30 8.84
N LEU A 158 12.77 -1.04 7.73
CA LEU A 158 13.57 -2.26 7.57
C LEU A 158 13.33 -3.37 8.62
N GLY A 159 12.13 -3.45 9.19
CA GLY A 159 11.71 -4.60 9.99
C GLY A 159 12.28 -4.68 11.40
N GLU A 160 12.36 -3.55 12.10
CA GLU A 160 12.82 -3.45 13.51
C GLU A 160 14.27 -3.92 13.75
N VAL A 161 15.05 -4.07 12.68
CA VAL A 161 16.46 -4.41 12.76
C VAL A 161 17.26 -3.15 13.10
N GLU A 162 18.17 -3.28 14.06
CA GLU A 162 19.16 -2.24 14.37
C GLU A 162 20.30 -2.30 13.34
N PHE A 163 20.53 -1.20 12.62
CA PHE A 163 21.62 -1.07 11.67
C PHE A 163 22.71 -0.18 12.23
N THR A 164 23.96 -0.61 12.09
CA THR A 164 25.13 0.19 12.44
C THR A 164 26.10 0.26 11.27
N LEU A 165 26.82 1.38 11.15
CA LEU A 165 27.92 1.60 10.23
C LEU A 165 29.13 2.04 11.04
N ASP A 166 30.23 1.29 10.95
CA ASP A 166 31.46 1.54 11.72
C ASP A 166 31.22 1.70 13.24
N GLY A 167 30.23 0.97 13.78
CA GLY A 167 29.85 1.00 15.19
C GLY A 167 28.87 2.11 15.60
N ALA A 168 28.52 3.02 14.68
CA ALA A 168 27.51 4.06 14.92
C ALA A 168 26.13 3.62 14.40
N PRO A 169 25.02 3.88 15.13
CA PRO A 169 23.68 3.59 14.64
C PRO A 169 23.35 4.43 13.40
N ILE A 170 22.65 3.82 12.44
CA ILE A 170 22.18 4.51 11.24
C ILE A 170 20.79 5.07 11.52
N ASP A 171 20.62 6.38 11.41
CA ASP A 171 19.31 7.00 11.28
C ASP A 171 18.94 7.09 9.79
N PHE A 172 17.91 6.35 9.38
CA PHE A 172 17.45 6.38 8.00
C PHE A 172 16.74 7.67 7.64
N ALA A 173 16.24 8.44 8.62
CA ALA A 173 15.68 9.77 8.37
C ALA A 173 16.71 10.67 7.70
N ASP A 174 17.98 10.61 8.10
CA ASP A 174 19.07 11.43 7.55
C ASP A 174 19.55 11.00 6.15
N THR A 175 18.92 9.99 5.55
CA THR A 175 19.35 9.41 4.27
C THR A 175 18.42 9.77 3.12
N TRP A 176 18.94 9.71 1.89
CA TRP A 176 18.19 9.85 0.65
C TRP A 176 17.95 8.49 0.01
N SER A 177 16.72 8.28 -0.48
CA SER A 177 16.33 7.04 -1.13
C SER A 177 16.89 6.97 -2.55
N TYR A 178 17.84 6.07 -2.78
CA TYR A 178 18.36 5.74 -4.09
C TYR A 178 17.43 4.76 -4.80
N LYS A 179 16.75 5.26 -5.84
CA LYS A 179 15.77 4.53 -6.68
C LYS A 179 14.66 3.82 -5.88
N GLY A 180 14.44 4.19 -4.62
CA GLY A 180 13.50 3.52 -3.74
C GLY A 180 13.94 2.15 -3.23
N LEU A 181 15.21 1.77 -3.39
CA LEU A 181 15.73 0.44 -3.00
C LEU A 181 17.01 0.45 -2.17
N ALA A 182 17.71 1.58 -2.05
CA ALA A 182 18.90 1.74 -1.22
C ALA A 182 18.93 3.15 -0.61
N TYR A 183 19.92 3.40 0.25
CA TYR A 183 19.98 4.58 1.12
C TYR A 183 21.33 5.26 0.95
N SER A 184 21.32 6.58 0.77
CA SER A 184 22.56 7.34 0.59
C SER A 184 23.52 7.10 1.75
N GLY A 185 24.75 6.72 1.41
CA GLY A 185 25.82 6.54 2.37
C GLY A 185 25.80 5.24 3.17
N VAL A 186 24.82 4.36 2.93
CA VAL A 186 24.77 3.03 3.54
C VAL A 186 25.29 1.99 2.53
N PRO A 187 26.43 1.34 2.81
CA PRO A 187 27.03 0.36 1.89
C PRO A 187 26.24 -0.94 1.85
N ASN A 188 26.22 -1.59 0.68
CA ASN A 188 25.77 -2.98 0.48
C ASN A 188 24.37 -3.33 1.02
N LEU A 189 23.51 -2.31 1.22
CA LEU A 189 22.15 -2.49 1.72
C LEU A 189 21.14 -2.19 0.61
N SER A 190 20.26 -3.15 0.35
CA SER A 190 19.05 -2.94 -0.45
C SER A 190 17.82 -3.40 0.30
N SER A 191 16.70 -2.69 0.09
CA SER A 191 15.41 -2.99 0.69
C SER A 191 14.31 -3.04 -0.36
N SER A 192 13.29 -3.85 -0.08
CA SER A 192 12.08 -3.92 -0.91
C SER A 192 10.90 -3.34 -0.15
N PHE A 193 10.33 -2.27 -0.70
CA PHE A 193 9.04 -1.76 -0.30
C PHE A 193 8.10 -1.77 -1.50
N GLY A 194 6.86 -2.21 -1.29
CA GLY A 194 5.87 -2.31 -2.36
C GLY A 194 5.39 -0.97 -2.90
N TYR A 195 4.44 -1.04 -3.84
CA TYR A 195 3.71 0.15 -4.24
C TYR A 195 2.58 0.45 -3.26
N VAL A 196 2.29 1.73 -3.03
CA VAL A 196 1.08 2.12 -2.28
C VAL A 196 -0.19 1.82 -3.07
N ASN A 197 -0.11 1.86 -4.40
CA ASN A 197 -1.22 1.78 -5.34
C ASN A 197 -1.27 0.49 -6.19
N ALA A 198 -0.31 -0.42 -6.02
CA ALA A 198 -0.15 -1.64 -6.80
C ALA A 198 0.42 -2.79 -5.96
N SER A 199 0.44 -4.01 -6.51
CA SER A 199 0.99 -5.17 -5.79
C SER A 199 2.47 -4.98 -5.45
N TRP A 200 2.85 -5.31 -4.22
CA TRP A 200 4.24 -5.25 -3.74
C TRP A 200 5.18 -6.20 -4.48
N THR A 201 4.67 -7.35 -4.92
CA THR A 201 5.43 -8.34 -5.69
C THR A 201 5.94 -7.78 -7.02
N LEU A 202 5.19 -6.87 -7.65
CA LEU A 202 5.62 -6.23 -8.90
C LEU A 202 6.92 -5.45 -8.74
N ARG A 203 7.08 -4.77 -7.59
CA ARG A 203 8.27 -3.96 -7.31
C ARG A 203 9.43 -4.83 -6.85
N THR A 204 9.13 -5.80 -5.99
CA THR A 204 10.12 -6.76 -5.48
C THR A 204 10.82 -7.50 -6.61
N ASP A 205 10.08 -7.99 -7.62
CA ASP A 205 10.65 -8.62 -8.82
C ASP A 205 11.72 -7.71 -9.47
N LEU A 206 11.41 -6.42 -9.65
CA LEU A 206 12.29 -5.47 -10.33
C LEU A 206 13.51 -5.08 -9.48
N ILE A 207 13.34 -4.96 -8.16
CA ILE A 207 14.44 -4.70 -7.23
C ILE A 207 15.40 -5.89 -7.25
N CYS A 208 14.90 -7.13 -7.20
CA CYS A 208 15.74 -8.32 -7.29
C CYS A 208 16.53 -8.36 -8.60
N GLU A 209 15.90 -8.04 -9.73
CA GLU A 209 16.60 -7.93 -11.02
C GLU A 209 17.70 -6.86 -11.01
N TYR A 210 17.45 -5.68 -10.42
CA TYR A 210 18.46 -4.63 -10.30
C TYR A 210 19.63 -5.06 -9.41
N VAL A 211 19.34 -5.68 -8.25
CA VAL A 211 20.35 -6.18 -7.32
C VAL A 211 21.22 -7.25 -7.99
N CYS A 212 20.65 -8.19 -8.74
CA CYS A 212 21.43 -9.19 -9.48
C CYS A 212 22.38 -8.52 -10.50
N ARG A 213 21.91 -7.48 -11.21
CA ARG A 213 22.78 -6.72 -12.13
C ARG A 213 23.89 -5.98 -11.40
N LEU A 214 23.61 -5.43 -10.22
CA LEU A 214 24.58 -4.73 -9.39
C LEU A 214 25.66 -5.70 -8.88
N LEU A 215 25.26 -6.86 -8.34
CA LEU A 215 26.19 -7.89 -7.86
C LEU A 215 27.09 -8.43 -8.98
N ASN A 216 26.51 -8.74 -10.16
CA ASN A 216 27.31 -9.19 -11.31
C ASN A 216 28.32 -8.13 -11.77
N HIS A 217 27.96 -6.84 -11.68
CA HIS A 217 28.88 -5.76 -12.01
C HIS A 217 30.00 -5.63 -10.98
N MET A 218 29.67 -5.70 -9.68
CA MET A 218 30.67 -5.71 -8.61
C MET A 218 31.69 -6.84 -8.80
N GLU A 219 31.23 -8.06 -9.09
CA GLU A 219 32.09 -9.20 -9.41
C GLU A 219 33.00 -8.90 -10.61
N SER A 220 32.47 -8.32 -11.69
CA SER A 220 33.25 -8.03 -12.90
C SER A 220 34.39 -7.03 -12.73
N ILE A 221 34.30 -6.15 -11.72
CA ILE A 221 35.32 -5.13 -11.42
C ILE A 221 36.09 -5.44 -10.13
N GLY A 222 35.80 -6.55 -9.46
CA GLY A 222 36.41 -6.93 -8.19
C GLY A 222 36.02 -6.06 -7.00
N ALA A 223 34.88 -5.37 -7.06
CA ALA A 223 34.38 -4.53 -5.97
C ALA A 223 33.72 -5.37 -4.86
N VAL A 224 33.98 -5.00 -3.62
CA VAL A 224 33.39 -5.61 -2.41
C VAL A 224 32.37 -4.71 -1.74
N GLU A 225 32.37 -3.41 -2.08
CA GLU A 225 31.44 -2.42 -1.56
C GLU A 225 30.77 -1.67 -2.71
N CYS A 226 29.46 -1.46 -2.60
CA CYS A 226 28.72 -0.48 -3.39
C CYS A 226 27.93 0.45 -2.45
N THR A 227 28.09 1.76 -2.65
CA THR A 227 27.43 2.77 -1.81
C THR A 227 26.90 3.92 -2.67
N PRO A 228 25.58 4.20 -2.67
CA PRO A 228 25.06 5.38 -3.36
C PRO A 228 25.46 6.64 -2.57
N ARG A 229 26.08 7.61 -3.23
CA ARG A 229 26.54 8.87 -2.61
C ARG A 229 26.03 10.08 -3.40
N LEU A 230 25.55 11.10 -2.71
CA LEU A 230 25.15 12.36 -3.34
C LEU A 230 26.35 12.98 -4.07
N ARG A 231 26.09 13.48 -5.28
CA ARG A 231 27.08 14.21 -6.07
C ARG A 231 27.05 15.70 -5.69
N PRO A 232 28.08 16.47 -6.03
CA PRO A 232 28.04 17.93 -5.87
C PRO A 232 26.82 18.58 -6.55
N GLU A 233 26.37 18.08 -7.71
CA GLU A 233 25.17 18.61 -8.38
C GLU A 233 23.85 18.26 -7.69
N ASP A 234 23.86 17.27 -6.79
CA ASP A 234 22.70 16.92 -5.96
C ASP A 234 22.63 17.81 -4.70
N ALA A 235 23.64 18.66 -4.46
CA ALA A 235 23.65 19.60 -3.36
C ALA A 235 22.48 20.59 -3.48
N GLY A 236 21.73 20.78 -2.39
CA GLY A 236 20.54 21.64 -2.38
C GLY A 236 19.30 21.03 -3.05
N MET A 237 19.32 19.74 -3.40
CA MET A 237 18.12 19.02 -3.80
C MET A 237 17.03 19.16 -2.72
N PRO A 238 15.78 19.52 -3.08
CA PRO A 238 14.71 19.67 -2.10
C PRO A 238 14.41 18.34 -1.40
N GLU A 239 14.30 18.40 -0.08
CA GLU A 239 13.86 17.28 0.74
C GLU A 239 12.36 17.09 0.62
N ARG A 240 11.93 15.85 0.34
CA ARG A 240 10.52 15.47 0.29
C ARG A 240 10.28 14.19 1.09
N ALA A 241 9.07 14.07 1.61
CA ALA A 241 8.60 12.85 2.25
C ALA A 241 8.78 11.64 1.31
N TRP A 242 9.21 10.51 1.87
CA TRP A 242 9.53 9.30 1.10
C TRP A 242 8.38 8.80 0.20
N VAL A 243 7.14 9.03 0.63
CA VAL A 243 5.94 8.80 -0.16
C VAL A 243 5.04 10.02 -0.03
N GLU A 244 4.67 10.61 -1.17
CA GLU A 244 3.78 11.76 -1.24
C GLU A 244 2.37 11.35 -1.71
N GLY A 245 1.36 12.13 -1.31
CA GLY A 245 -0.02 11.95 -1.78
C GLY A 245 -0.72 10.67 -1.30
N PHE A 246 -0.20 10.04 -0.24
CA PHE A 246 -0.79 8.88 0.43
C PHE A 246 -0.74 9.08 1.94
N THR A 247 -1.90 9.30 2.56
CA THR A 247 -2.05 9.85 3.92
C THR A 247 -2.79 8.94 4.90
N PRO A 248 -2.66 7.60 4.89
CA PRO A 248 -3.22 6.81 5.98
C PRO A 248 -2.46 7.11 7.29
N GLY A 249 -3.16 7.05 8.42
CA GLY A 249 -2.59 7.43 9.72
C GLY A 249 -1.31 6.66 10.10
N TYR A 250 -1.18 5.38 9.69
CA TYR A 250 0.03 4.59 9.97
C TYR A 250 1.27 5.06 9.20
N MET A 251 1.10 5.67 8.02
CA MET A 251 2.21 6.27 7.28
C MET A 251 2.55 7.63 7.86
N GLN A 252 1.54 8.45 8.18
CA GLN A 252 1.76 9.80 8.70
C GLN A 252 2.53 9.81 10.02
N ARG A 253 2.27 8.83 10.90
CA ARG A 253 2.95 8.70 12.21
C ARG A 253 4.44 8.33 12.13
N HIS A 254 4.93 7.92 10.96
CA HIS A 254 6.30 7.39 10.80
C HIS A 254 7.06 7.99 9.62
N MET A 255 6.45 8.92 8.86
CA MET A 255 7.05 9.44 7.63
C MET A 255 8.34 10.22 7.89
N ASP A 256 8.43 10.87 9.05
CA ASP A 256 9.59 11.58 9.58
C ASP A 256 10.78 10.65 9.89
N ARG A 257 10.54 9.34 10.06
CA ARG A 257 11.56 8.31 10.33
C ARG A 257 11.97 7.52 9.08
N MET A 258 11.44 7.91 7.92
CA MET A 258 11.72 7.28 6.62
C MET A 258 12.76 8.12 5.87
N PRO A 259 13.55 7.51 4.95
CA PRO A 259 14.48 8.27 4.14
C PRO A 259 13.77 9.32 3.28
N HIS A 260 14.44 10.43 3.05
CA HIS A 260 13.95 11.45 2.13
C HIS A 260 13.94 10.94 0.69
N GLN A 261 13.08 11.52 -0.14
CA GLN A 261 13.27 11.50 -1.59
C GLN A 261 13.44 12.93 -2.08
N GLY A 262 14.07 13.08 -3.24
CA GLY A 262 14.23 14.34 -3.95
C GLY A 262 13.21 14.52 -5.06
N ASP A 263 13.52 15.47 -5.95
CA ASP A 263 12.71 15.83 -7.12
C ASP A 263 13.23 15.22 -8.43
N ARG A 264 14.36 14.51 -8.41
CA ARG A 264 15.05 13.99 -9.60
C ARG A 264 15.77 12.66 -9.36
N ALA A 265 15.89 11.88 -10.43
CA ALA A 265 16.61 10.61 -10.39
C ALA A 265 18.12 10.82 -10.12
N PRO A 266 18.80 9.87 -9.43
CA PRO A 266 18.25 8.61 -8.92
C PRO A 266 17.60 8.72 -7.53
N TRP A 267 17.56 9.90 -6.91
CA TRP A 267 17.08 10.12 -5.54
C TRP A 267 15.55 10.21 -5.45
N ILE A 268 14.85 9.18 -5.92
CA ILE A 268 13.39 9.14 -6.01
C ILE A 268 12.85 7.79 -5.53
N ASN A 269 11.59 7.77 -5.08
CA ASN A 269 10.85 6.56 -4.74
C ASN A 269 9.57 6.43 -5.59
N PRO A 270 9.67 6.09 -6.89
CA PRO A 270 8.54 6.18 -7.80
C PRO A 270 7.46 5.17 -7.44
N GLN A 271 6.22 5.63 -7.25
CA GLN A 271 5.05 4.77 -7.07
C GLN A 271 4.41 4.40 -8.42
N ASP A 272 5.24 4.13 -9.43
CA ASP A 272 4.84 3.80 -10.81
C ASP A 272 5.65 2.64 -11.38
N TYR A 273 4.98 1.50 -11.56
CA TYR A 273 5.58 0.27 -12.09
C TYR A 273 6.23 0.42 -13.47
N ALA A 274 5.66 1.23 -14.37
CA ALA A 274 6.23 1.38 -15.71
C ALA A 274 7.51 2.23 -15.66
N HIS A 275 7.54 3.23 -14.79
CA HIS A 275 8.74 4.03 -14.51
C HIS A 275 9.84 3.15 -13.90
N ASP A 276 9.53 2.44 -12.81
CA ASP A 276 10.47 1.55 -12.13
C ASP A 276 11.01 0.46 -13.05
N ARG A 277 10.18 -0.13 -13.90
CA ARG A 277 10.64 -1.15 -14.86
C ARG A 277 11.69 -0.58 -15.82
N LYS A 278 11.57 0.68 -16.24
CA LYS A 278 12.58 1.35 -17.06
C LYS A 278 13.83 1.64 -16.22
N LEU A 279 13.64 2.21 -15.03
CA LEU A 279 14.72 2.58 -14.11
C LEU A 279 15.57 1.35 -13.74
N PHE A 280 14.97 0.28 -13.23
CA PHE A 280 15.67 -0.90 -12.74
C PHE A 280 16.26 -1.79 -13.83
N ARG A 281 15.59 -1.95 -14.98
CA ARG A 281 16.09 -2.85 -16.05
C ARG A 281 17.06 -2.18 -17.02
N LYS A 282 16.96 -0.86 -17.21
CA LYS A 282 17.70 -0.16 -18.27
C LYS A 282 18.74 0.85 -17.76
N SER A 283 18.65 1.34 -16.52
CA SER A 283 19.69 2.24 -16.01
C SER A 283 21.01 1.49 -15.81
N HIS A 284 22.12 2.19 -16.01
CA HIS A 284 23.43 1.70 -15.61
C HIS A 284 23.47 1.53 -14.10
N VAL A 285 24.21 0.50 -13.65
CA VAL A 285 24.47 0.29 -12.22
C VAL A 285 25.62 1.20 -11.76
N ASP A 286 26.62 1.41 -12.61
CA ASP A 286 27.59 2.49 -12.51
C ASP A 286 27.05 3.75 -13.19
N ASP A 287 26.18 4.46 -12.48
CA ASP A 287 25.53 5.69 -12.94
C ASP A 287 26.22 6.96 -12.41
N GLY A 288 27.44 6.83 -11.89
CA GLY A 288 28.19 7.93 -11.27
C GLY A 288 27.71 8.35 -9.88
N VAL A 289 26.57 7.80 -9.41
CA VAL A 289 26.06 7.98 -8.04
C VAL A 289 26.42 6.77 -7.18
N MET A 290 26.26 5.56 -7.72
CA MET A 290 26.75 4.35 -7.07
C MET A 290 28.29 4.33 -7.08
N ARG A 291 28.93 4.32 -5.91
CA ARG A 291 30.38 4.23 -5.75
C ARG A 291 30.77 2.81 -5.43
N PHE A 292 31.82 2.32 -6.09
CA PHE A 292 32.36 0.97 -5.91
C PHE A 292 33.76 1.04 -5.29
N ARG A 293 34.05 0.09 -4.40
CA ARG A 293 35.38 -0.11 -3.79
C ARG A 293 35.75 -1.58 -3.78
#